data_AF-A0A927CWW4-F1
#
_entry.id   AF-A0A927CWW4-F1
#
_cell.length_a   1.000
_cell.length_b   1.000
_cell.length_c   1.000
_cell.angle_alpha   90.00
_cell.angle_beta   90.00
_cell.angle_gamma   90.00
#
_symmetry.space_group_name_H-M   'P 1'
#
loop_
_entity.id
_entity.type
_entity.pdbx_description
1 polymer ?
#
loop_
_entity_poly.entity_id
_entity_poly.type
_entity_poly.pdbx_seq_one_letter_code
_entity_poly.pdbx_strand_id
1 'polypeptide(L)'
;MIVAHDDNYAHIVINSIRDKERDKQEWMMKNKHGDIHKWEYGAGYKHQSGDHFLNYLRRETMNFCQERGLGQIDLFKTTGEKRTDKEYFVEKKAAQKGKMTYKAYIRTVLRQAKQRCTSPEEFYQLLAENHIFCEKRGQTFRYKAAEAQRWIRESTLGDAYKMDEITKALNKNALQAYLFKKALKQAQEEENMYVEAWRNKKGIHYTVSLYDDDGRKRGLLEQLLILAVVRIKSFELRIISQSCIKLCGCCSFLYCDFILGGR
;
A
#
# COMPACT_ATOMS: atom_id res chain seq x y z
N MET A 1 -0.31 20.85 -29.88
CA MET A 1 -0.56 19.72 -28.97
C MET A 1 -1.58 18.82 -29.64
N ILE A 2 -1.24 17.57 -29.92
CA ILE A 2 -2.20 16.58 -30.42
C ILE A 2 -2.54 15.68 -29.24
N VAL A 3 -3.84 15.59 -28.93
CA VAL A 3 -4.36 14.65 -27.93
C VAL A 3 -5.01 13.51 -28.69
N ALA A 4 -4.38 12.33 -28.67
CA ALA A 4 -5.02 11.09 -29.14
C ALA A 4 -5.62 10.38 -27.93
N HIS A 5 -6.88 9.98 -28.03
CA HIS A 5 -7.60 9.27 -26.98
C HIS A 5 -7.97 7.88 -27.50
N ASP A 6 -7.57 6.86 -26.76
CA ASP A 6 -8.19 5.52 -26.82
C ASP A 6 -8.85 5.26 -25.46
N ASP A 7 -9.78 4.30 -25.38
CA ASP A 7 -10.77 4.11 -24.29
C ASP A 7 -10.28 4.18 -22.83
N ASN A 8 -8.96 4.18 -22.55
CA ASN A 8 -8.38 4.33 -21.21
C ASN A 8 -7.08 5.14 -21.13
N TYR A 9 -6.65 5.84 -22.19
CA TYR A 9 -5.43 6.65 -22.15
C TYR A 9 -5.49 7.86 -23.09
N ALA A 10 -4.89 8.96 -22.63
CA ALA A 10 -4.62 10.14 -23.44
C ALA A 10 -3.13 10.22 -23.76
N HIS A 11 -2.80 10.29 -25.04
CA HIS A 11 -1.45 10.63 -25.50
C HIS A 11 -1.37 12.12 -25.78
N ILE A 12 -0.50 12.82 -25.04
CA ILE A 12 -0.19 14.23 -25.28
C ILE A 12 1.11 14.30 -26.09
N VAL A 13 1.00 14.66 -27.37
CA VAL A 13 2.17 14.89 -28.22
C VAL A 13 2.49 16.39 -28.28
N ILE A 14 3.67 16.75 -27.77
CA ILE A 14 4.22 18.11 -27.79
C ILE A 14 5.39 18.17 -28.78
N ASN A 15 5.08 18.07 -30.08
CA ASN A 15 6.02 18.38 -31.14
C ASN A 15 5.67 19.74 -31.72
N SER A 16 6.32 20.80 -31.22
CA SER A 16 6.22 22.13 -31.83
C SER A 16 7.53 22.91 -31.70
N ILE A 17 7.94 23.52 -32.80
CA ILE A 17 8.79 24.71 -32.80
C ILE A 17 7.92 25.88 -32.36
N ARG A 18 8.40 26.72 -31.45
CA ARG A 18 7.66 27.91 -31.01
C ARG A 18 7.70 28.97 -32.10
N ASP A 19 6.54 29.43 -32.54
CA ASP A 19 6.43 30.55 -33.49
C ASP A 19 6.78 31.89 -32.84
N LYS A 20 6.38 32.09 -31.59
CA LYS A 20 6.59 33.31 -30.80
C LYS A 20 7.27 33.00 -29.48
N GLU A 21 7.88 34.03 -28.90
CA GLU A 21 8.34 33.94 -27.51
C GLU A 21 7.15 33.74 -26.58
N ARG A 22 7.32 32.90 -25.56
CA ARG A 22 6.33 32.68 -24.51
C ARG A 22 6.78 33.28 -23.20
N ASP A 23 5.83 33.46 -22.29
CA ASP A 23 6.13 33.89 -20.94
C ASP A 23 7.01 32.88 -20.21
N LYS A 24 8.00 33.40 -19.51
CA LYS A 24 8.87 32.66 -18.61
C LYS A 24 8.03 32.09 -17.47
N GLN A 25 8.29 30.83 -17.10
CA GLN A 25 7.60 30.14 -16.02
C GLN A 25 8.62 29.67 -14.99
N GLU A 26 8.22 29.61 -13.72
CA GLU A 26 9.11 29.28 -12.61
C GLU A 26 9.72 27.88 -12.71
N TRP A 27 8.99 26.95 -13.31
CA TRP A 27 9.43 25.57 -13.49
C TRP A 27 10.46 25.39 -14.60
N MET A 28 10.70 26.40 -15.45
CA MET A 28 11.62 26.28 -16.58
C MET A 28 13.05 26.04 -16.13
N MET A 29 13.82 25.31 -16.94
CA MET A 29 15.21 25.03 -16.66
C MET A 29 16.02 26.34 -16.61
N LYS A 30 16.83 26.49 -15.56
CA LYS A 30 17.74 27.61 -15.36
C LYS A 30 19.19 27.18 -15.59
N ASN A 31 19.99 28.09 -16.13
CA ASN A 31 21.42 27.92 -16.28
C ASN A 31 22.14 28.06 -14.92
N LYS A 32 23.46 27.87 -14.91
CA LYS A 32 24.31 28.03 -13.73
C LYS A 32 24.30 29.44 -13.10
N HIS A 33 23.85 30.45 -13.85
CA HIS A 33 23.73 31.83 -13.39
C HIS A 33 22.31 32.18 -12.87
N GLY A 34 21.37 31.23 -12.93
CA GLY A 34 19.99 31.42 -12.47
C GLY A 34 19.02 31.92 -13.55
N ASP A 35 19.50 32.17 -14.77
CA ASP A 35 18.66 32.62 -15.88
C ASP A 35 17.98 31.45 -16.58
N ILE A 36 16.73 31.63 -17.00
CA ILE A 36 16.00 30.64 -17.78
C ILE A 36 16.68 30.45 -19.14
N HIS A 37 16.90 29.20 -19.54
CA HIS A 37 17.49 28.88 -20.83
C HIS A 37 16.64 29.41 -21.99
N LYS A 38 17.28 30.02 -23.00
CA LYS A 38 16.59 30.64 -24.14
C LYS A 38 15.65 29.67 -24.87
N TRP A 39 16.01 28.39 -24.97
CA TRP A 39 15.17 27.37 -25.63
C TRP A 39 13.90 26.98 -24.86
N GLU A 40 13.76 27.41 -23.60
CA GLU A 40 12.53 27.19 -22.82
C GLU A 40 11.40 28.14 -23.24
N TYR A 41 11.76 29.35 -23.71
CA TYR A 41 10.79 30.40 -24.00
C TYR A 41 10.91 31.06 -25.38
N GLY A 42 12.07 31.02 -26.04
CA GLY A 42 12.33 31.74 -27.28
C GLY A 42 11.62 31.19 -28.52
N ALA A 43 11.30 32.08 -29.46
CA ALA A 43 10.81 31.74 -30.79
C ALA A 43 11.88 30.96 -31.58
N GLY A 44 11.45 30.06 -32.47
CA GLY A 44 12.31 29.20 -33.28
C GLY A 44 12.87 27.97 -32.56
N TYR A 45 12.68 27.84 -31.25
CA TYR A 45 13.17 26.68 -30.49
C TYR A 45 12.11 25.58 -30.34
N LYS A 46 12.54 24.32 -30.46
CA LYS A 46 11.73 23.14 -30.15
C LYS A 46 11.44 23.04 -28.66
N HIS A 47 10.28 22.52 -28.30
CA HIS A 47 10.00 22.11 -26.93
C HIS A 47 10.98 21.00 -26.51
N GLN A 48 11.55 21.11 -25.30
CA GLN A 48 12.39 20.08 -24.72
C GLN A 48 11.64 19.43 -23.55
N SER A 49 11.38 18.12 -23.66
CA SER A 49 10.81 17.34 -22.56
C SER A 49 11.90 16.93 -21.56
N GLY A 50 12.51 17.92 -20.92
CA GLY A 50 13.48 17.71 -19.85
C GLY A 50 12.84 17.40 -18.50
N ASP A 51 13.66 17.02 -17.52
CA ASP A 51 13.19 16.62 -16.19
C ASP A 51 12.39 17.71 -15.47
N HIS A 52 12.79 18.98 -15.61
CA HIS A 52 12.07 20.12 -15.05
C HIS A 52 10.63 20.22 -15.56
N PHE A 53 10.44 20.11 -16.88
CA PHE A 53 9.11 20.11 -17.49
C PHE A 53 8.30 18.88 -17.11
N LEU A 54 8.91 17.69 -17.12
CA LEU A 54 8.23 16.45 -16.73
C LEU A 54 7.78 16.46 -15.27
N ASN A 55 8.61 16.99 -14.36
CA ASN A 55 8.25 17.15 -12.96
C ASN A 55 7.11 18.16 -12.77
N TYR A 56 7.16 19.30 -13.47
CA TYR A 56 6.05 20.24 -13.51
C TYR A 56 4.76 19.56 -14.00
N LEU A 57 4.81 18.87 -15.15
CA LEU A 57 3.66 18.19 -15.73
C LEU A 57 3.07 17.14 -14.79
N ARG A 58 3.91 16.33 -14.13
CA ARG A 58 3.46 15.38 -13.10
C ARG A 58 2.71 16.09 -11.98
N ARG A 59 3.28 17.17 -11.43
CA ARG A 59 2.66 17.95 -10.35
C ARG A 59 1.33 18.55 -10.75
N GLU A 60 1.27 19.22 -11.89
CA GLU A 60 0.02 19.83 -12.37
C GLU A 60 -1.05 18.77 -12.66
N THR A 61 -0.65 17.63 -13.22
CA THR A 61 -1.56 16.49 -13.40
C THR A 61 -2.11 16.02 -12.05
N MET A 62 -1.29 16.02 -10.99
CA MET A 62 -1.76 15.67 -9.66
C MET A 62 -2.76 16.68 -9.09
N ASN A 63 -2.42 17.96 -9.14
CA ASN A 63 -3.31 19.02 -8.67
C ASN A 63 -4.66 18.94 -9.40
N PHE A 64 -4.64 18.79 -10.73
CA PHE A 64 -5.84 18.67 -11.55
C PHE A 64 -6.72 17.47 -11.17
N CYS A 65 -6.10 16.31 -10.88
CA CYS A 65 -6.82 15.12 -10.42
C CYS A 65 -7.44 15.32 -9.03
N GLN A 66 -6.70 15.92 -8.10
CA GLN A 66 -7.17 16.19 -6.73
C GLN A 66 -8.34 17.18 -6.72
N GLU A 67 -8.24 18.28 -7.47
CA GLU A 67 -9.31 19.27 -7.62
C GLU A 67 -10.61 18.65 -8.17
N ARG A 68 -10.50 17.61 -9.01
CA ARG A 68 -11.65 16.90 -9.60
C ARG A 68 -12.09 15.68 -8.82
N GLY A 69 -11.48 15.39 -7.68
CA GLY A 69 -11.79 14.21 -6.88
C GLY A 69 -11.48 12.88 -7.59
N LEU A 70 -10.56 12.88 -8.57
CA LEU A 70 -10.15 11.67 -9.28
C LEU A 70 -9.17 10.86 -8.42
N GLY A 71 -9.36 9.54 -8.38
CA GLY A 71 -8.46 8.63 -7.67
C GLY A 71 -7.04 8.72 -8.23
N GLN A 72 -6.08 9.08 -7.38
CA GLN A 72 -4.72 9.36 -7.81
C GLN A 72 -3.66 8.44 -7.19
N ILE A 73 -2.75 7.94 -8.03
CA ILE A 73 -1.45 7.40 -7.63
C ILE A 73 -0.46 8.57 -7.55
N ASP A 74 0.29 8.66 -6.45
CA ASP A 74 1.36 9.64 -6.28
C ASP A 74 2.46 9.41 -7.33
N LEU A 75 2.63 10.36 -8.25
CA LEU A 75 3.58 10.28 -9.36
C LEU A 75 5.04 10.56 -8.95
N PHE A 76 5.27 11.11 -7.75
CA PHE A 76 6.60 11.40 -7.21
C PHE A 76 7.07 10.32 -6.25
N LYS A 77 6.14 9.59 -5.64
CA LYS A 77 6.46 8.42 -4.86
C LYS A 77 6.85 7.30 -5.82
N THR A 78 8.13 6.96 -5.84
CA THR A 78 8.52 5.62 -6.23
C THR A 78 7.79 4.68 -5.29
N THR A 79 6.77 4.00 -5.80
CA THR A 79 6.29 2.77 -5.15
C THR A 79 7.55 1.97 -4.90
N GLY A 80 7.88 1.62 -3.65
CA GLY A 80 9.09 0.83 -3.37
C GLY A 80 9.11 -0.51 -4.11
N GLU A 81 8.09 -0.82 -4.89
CA GLU A 81 8.07 -1.80 -5.97
C GLU A 81 8.66 -1.21 -7.26
N LYS A 82 9.84 -1.70 -7.67
CA LYS A 82 10.46 -1.30 -8.94
C LYS A 82 9.81 -2.07 -10.09
N ARG A 83 8.77 -1.50 -10.72
CA ARG A 83 8.23 -2.01 -11.99
C ARG A 83 8.85 -1.23 -13.15
N THR A 84 9.31 -1.95 -14.17
CA THR A 84 9.82 -1.35 -15.42
C THR A 84 8.77 -1.47 -16.51
N ASP A 85 8.80 -0.63 -17.54
CA ASP A 85 7.86 -0.71 -18.68
C ASP A 85 7.87 -2.09 -19.33
N LYS A 86 9.05 -2.70 -19.45
CA LYS A 86 9.22 -4.08 -19.92
C LYS A 86 8.44 -5.08 -19.05
N GLU A 87 8.50 -4.94 -17.73
CA GLU A 87 7.71 -5.77 -16.82
C GLU A 87 6.21 -5.54 -17.01
N TYR A 88 5.78 -4.29 -17.17
CA TYR A 88 4.37 -3.96 -17.41
C TYR A 88 3.83 -4.65 -18.66
N PHE A 89 4.51 -4.56 -19.81
CA PHE A 89 4.05 -5.21 -21.04
C PHE A 89 4.02 -6.74 -20.93
N VAL A 90 5.01 -7.34 -20.27
CA VAL A 90 5.05 -8.79 -20.03
C VAL A 90 3.90 -9.22 -19.11
N GLU A 91 3.62 -8.46 -18.05
CA GLU A 91 2.51 -8.71 -17.14
C GLU A 91 1.16 -8.54 -17.85
N LYS A 92 0.99 -7.49 -18.66
CA LYS A 92 -0.22 -7.27 -19.47
C LYS A 92 -0.48 -8.46 -20.41
N LYS A 93 0.54 -8.94 -21.12
CA LYS A 93 0.44 -10.11 -22.01
C LYS A 93 0.15 -11.41 -21.25
N ALA A 94 0.71 -11.57 -20.05
CA ALA A 94 0.42 -12.73 -19.20
C ALA A 94 -1.03 -12.70 -18.70
N ALA A 95 -1.52 -11.55 -18.25
CA ALA A 95 -2.87 -11.35 -17.75
C ALA A 95 -3.94 -11.62 -18.83
N GLN A 96 -3.68 -11.22 -20.08
CA GLN A 96 -4.54 -11.57 -21.22
C GLN A 96 -4.67 -13.08 -21.45
N LYS A 97 -3.68 -13.86 -21.00
CA LYS A 97 -3.69 -15.33 -21.04
C LYS A 97 -4.15 -15.97 -19.71
N GLY A 98 -4.70 -15.17 -18.79
CA GLY A 98 -5.10 -15.63 -17.46
C GLY A 98 -3.94 -16.08 -16.56
N LYS A 99 -2.71 -15.64 -16.85
CA LYS A 99 -1.50 -16.03 -16.10
C LYS A 99 -0.88 -14.82 -15.41
N MET A 100 -0.19 -15.07 -14.29
CA MET A 100 0.61 -14.07 -13.58
C MET A 100 2.10 -14.34 -13.78
N THR A 101 2.93 -13.29 -13.82
CA THR A 101 4.38 -13.46 -13.90
C THR A 101 4.96 -13.89 -12.54
N TYR A 102 6.06 -14.64 -12.53
CA TYR A 102 6.70 -15.05 -11.28
C TYR A 102 7.12 -13.86 -10.40
N LYS A 103 7.55 -12.73 -11.01
CA LYS A 103 7.86 -11.50 -10.27
C LYS A 103 6.62 -10.93 -9.57
N ALA A 104 5.49 -10.81 -10.29
CA ALA A 104 4.25 -10.34 -9.71
C ALA A 104 3.70 -11.28 -8.63
N TYR A 105 3.85 -12.59 -8.84
CA TYR A 105 3.50 -13.60 -7.85
C TYR A 105 4.31 -13.45 -6.56
N ILE A 106 5.64 -13.40 -6.66
CA ILE A 106 6.52 -13.23 -5.49
C ILE A 106 6.21 -11.92 -4.76
N ARG A 107 6.04 -10.79 -5.48
CA ARG A 107 5.64 -9.51 -4.86
C ARG A 107 4.32 -9.65 -4.08
N THR A 108 3.35 -10.37 -4.63
CA THR A 108 2.05 -10.59 -3.99
C THR A 108 2.19 -11.36 -2.68
N VAL A 109 2.94 -12.46 -2.68
CA VAL A 109 3.16 -13.26 -1.47
C VAL A 109 3.98 -12.48 -0.43
N LEU A 110 5.03 -11.76 -0.84
CA LEU A 110 5.81 -10.92 0.08
C LEU A 110 4.97 -9.79 0.68
N ARG A 111 4.05 -9.19 -0.08
CA ARG A 111 3.11 -8.18 0.44
C ARG A 111 2.18 -8.77 1.49
N GLN A 112 1.66 -9.97 1.26
CA GLN A 112 0.86 -10.69 2.26
C GLN A 112 1.69 -11.01 3.51
N ALA A 113 2.94 -11.43 3.33
CA ALA A 113 3.83 -11.75 4.43
C ALA A 113 4.07 -10.52 5.32
N LYS A 114 4.34 -9.35 4.71
CA LYS A 114 4.51 -8.07 5.43
C LYS A 114 3.28 -7.67 6.25
N GLN A 115 2.09 -8.09 5.85
CA GLN A 115 0.84 -7.77 6.55
C GLN A 115 0.48 -8.77 7.64
N ARG A 116 0.84 -10.04 7.47
CA ARG A 116 0.31 -11.15 8.29
C ARG A 116 1.32 -11.76 9.24
N CYS A 117 2.60 -11.79 8.88
CA CYS A 117 3.61 -12.48 9.63
C CYS A 117 4.10 -11.57 10.77
N THR A 118 4.23 -12.16 11.95
CA THR A 118 4.81 -11.51 13.14
C THR A 118 6.18 -12.04 13.49
N SER A 119 6.63 -13.11 12.84
CA SER A 119 7.96 -13.69 13.06
C SER A 119 8.62 -14.15 11.75
N PRO A 120 9.95 -14.34 11.74
CA PRO A 120 10.67 -14.91 10.60
C PRO A 120 10.20 -16.32 10.24
N GLU A 121 9.84 -17.15 11.23
CA GLU A 121 9.40 -18.53 11.02
C GLU A 121 8.08 -18.56 10.24
N GLU A 122 7.10 -17.74 10.65
CA GLU A 122 5.83 -17.60 9.93
C GLU A 122 6.05 -17.08 8.50
N PHE A 123 7.05 -16.21 8.31
CA PHE A 123 7.41 -15.69 6.99
C PHE A 123 7.92 -16.81 6.08
N TYR A 124 8.87 -17.64 6.53
CA TYR A 124 9.38 -18.76 5.73
C TYR A 124 8.33 -19.83 5.48
N GLN A 125 7.45 -20.09 6.46
CA GLN A 125 6.33 -21.01 6.28
C GLN A 125 5.37 -20.52 5.19
N LEU A 126 5.00 -19.24 5.20
CA LEU A 126 4.14 -18.67 4.16
C LEU A 126 4.77 -18.76 2.77
N LEU A 127 6.10 -18.55 2.66
CA LEU A 127 6.81 -18.74 1.40
C LEU A 127 6.77 -20.19 0.93
N ALA A 128 6.98 -21.15 1.84
CA ALA A 128 6.93 -22.57 1.53
C ALA A 128 5.53 -23.02 1.07
N GLU A 129 4.47 -22.56 1.75
CA GLU A 129 3.06 -22.79 1.36
C GLU A 129 2.75 -22.28 -0.05
N ASN A 130 3.41 -21.20 -0.46
CA ASN A 130 3.26 -20.62 -1.80
C ASN A 130 4.31 -21.14 -2.81
N HIS A 131 5.06 -22.19 -2.46
CA HIS A 131 6.10 -22.78 -3.29
C HIS A 131 7.18 -21.78 -3.75
N ILE A 132 7.57 -20.87 -2.86
CA ILE A 132 8.64 -19.88 -3.06
C ILE A 132 9.83 -20.22 -2.17
N PHE A 133 10.99 -20.40 -2.78
CA PHE A 133 12.25 -20.57 -2.10
C PHE A 133 12.92 -19.22 -1.88
N CYS A 134 13.49 -19.02 -0.70
CA CYS A 134 14.27 -17.84 -0.33
C CYS A 134 15.67 -18.27 0.12
N GLU A 135 16.70 -17.61 -0.38
CA GLU A 135 18.09 -17.92 -0.05
C GLU A 135 18.91 -16.64 0.07
N LYS A 136 19.81 -16.61 1.06
CA LYS A 136 20.78 -15.53 1.24
C LYS A 136 22.05 -15.85 0.44
N ARG A 137 22.49 -14.91 -0.41
CA ARG A 137 23.77 -14.98 -1.11
C ARG A 137 24.57 -13.72 -0.83
N GLY A 138 25.59 -13.84 0.04
CA GLY A 138 26.34 -12.70 0.54
C GLY A 138 25.45 -11.78 1.37
N GLN A 139 25.35 -10.51 0.98
CA GLN A 139 24.47 -9.52 1.63
C GLN A 139 23.06 -9.46 1.03
N THR A 140 22.80 -10.15 -0.09
CA THR A 140 21.53 -10.03 -0.81
C THR A 140 20.69 -11.29 -0.72
N PHE A 141 19.37 -11.13 -0.70
CA PHE A 141 18.42 -12.23 -0.79
C PHE A 141 17.94 -12.45 -2.23
N ARG A 142 17.64 -13.71 -2.54
CA ARG A 142 17.04 -14.12 -3.81
C ARG A 142 15.84 -15.03 -3.57
N TYR A 143 14.85 -14.89 -4.44
CA TYR A 143 13.60 -15.63 -4.42
C TYR A 143 13.44 -16.45 -5.70
N LYS A 144 12.87 -17.64 -5.60
CA LYS A 144 12.56 -18.49 -6.75
C LYS A 144 11.24 -19.22 -6.51
N ALA A 145 10.27 -19.03 -7.40
CA ALA A 145 9.08 -19.88 -7.43
C ALA A 145 9.46 -21.27 -7.94
N ALA A 146 8.81 -22.33 -7.47
CA ALA A 146 9.18 -23.71 -7.80
C ALA A 146 9.27 -23.99 -9.32
N GLU A 147 8.34 -23.46 -10.10
CA GLU A 147 8.29 -23.61 -11.55
C GLU A 147 9.19 -22.61 -12.31
N ALA A 148 9.81 -21.66 -11.61
CA ALA A 148 10.67 -20.66 -12.22
C ALA A 148 12.05 -21.24 -12.56
N GLN A 149 12.54 -20.95 -13.75
CA GLN A 149 13.87 -21.39 -14.21
C GLN A 149 15.02 -20.62 -13.54
N ARG A 150 14.78 -19.38 -13.07
CA ARG A 150 15.81 -18.48 -12.57
C ARG A 150 15.43 -17.88 -11.23
N TRP A 151 16.46 -17.66 -10.40
CA TRP A 151 16.37 -16.88 -9.18
C TRP A 151 16.19 -15.39 -9.49
N ILE A 152 15.38 -14.71 -8.70
CA ILE A 152 15.13 -13.26 -8.76
C ILE A 152 15.74 -12.61 -7.53
N ARG A 153 16.61 -11.63 -7.72
CA ARG A 153 17.22 -10.87 -6.60
C ARG A 153 16.19 -9.92 -5.99
N GLU A 154 16.25 -9.70 -4.68
CA GLU A 154 15.36 -8.77 -3.97
C GLU A 154 15.40 -7.34 -4.55
N SER A 155 16.58 -6.87 -4.98
CA SER A 155 16.75 -5.55 -5.61
C SER A 155 15.99 -5.38 -6.93
N THR A 156 15.62 -6.48 -7.56
CA THR A 156 14.79 -6.48 -8.78
C THR A 156 13.30 -6.43 -8.44
N LEU A 157 12.89 -6.89 -7.26
CA LEU A 157 11.51 -6.81 -6.81
C LEU A 157 11.16 -5.39 -6.37
N GLY A 158 12.13 -4.67 -5.80
CA GLY A 158 12.03 -3.30 -5.35
C GLY A 158 12.46 -3.13 -3.90
N ASP A 159 12.77 -1.90 -3.49
CA ASP A 159 13.23 -1.58 -2.14
C ASP A 159 12.24 -2.00 -1.04
N ALA A 160 10.93 -1.95 -1.31
CA ALA A 160 9.90 -2.38 -0.36
C ALA A 160 9.93 -3.87 -0.03
N TYR A 161 10.62 -4.66 -0.86
CA TYR A 161 10.74 -6.12 -0.76
C TYR A 161 12.15 -6.59 -0.40
N LYS A 162 13.04 -5.66 -0.02
CA LYS A 162 14.31 -6.03 0.60
C LYS A 162 14.07 -6.71 1.93
N MET A 163 14.92 -7.66 2.29
CA MET A 163 14.78 -8.41 3.54
C MET A 163 14.80 -7.51 4.77
N ASP A 164 15.55 -6.40 4.74
CA ASP A 164 15.56 -5.43 5.85
C ASP A 164 14.19 -4.77 6.06
N GLU A 165 13.51 -4.39 4.95
CA GLU A 165 12.17 -3.80 5.00
C GLU A 165 11.11 -4.83 5.38
N ILE A 166 11.29 -6.10 5.00
CA ILE A 166 10.44 -7.20 5.46
C ILE A 166 10.63 -7.38 6.97
N THR A 167 11.87 -7.47 7.46
CA THR A 167 12.18 -7.65 8.88
C THR A 167 11.63 -6.51 9.73
N LYS A 168 11.77 -5.26 9.27
CA LYS A 168 11.13 -4.10 9.92
C LYS A 168 9.61 -4.24 10.02
N ALA A 169 8.95 -4.70 8.95
CA ALA A 169 7.52 -4.94 8.97
C ALA A 169 7.13 -6.06 9.95
N LEU A 170 7.88 -7.17 9.98
CA LEU A 170 7.66 -8.26 10.93
C LEU A 170 7.79 -7.76 12.38
N ASN A 171 8.84 -7.00 12.70
CA ASN A 171 9.05 -6.44 14.03
C ASN A 171 7.93 -5.46 14.42
N LYS A 172 7.46 -4.63 13.48
CA LYS A 172 6.32 -3.74 13.70
C LYS A 172 5.05 -4.55 14.01
N ASN A 173 4.78 -5.60 13.25
CA ASN A 173 3.63 -6.47 13.46
C ASN A 173 3.73 -7.21 14.80
N ALA A 174 4.92 -7.69 15.17
CA ALA A 174 5.19 -8.36 16.44
C ALA A 174 4.93 -7.42 17.63
N LEU A 175 5.45 -6.20 17.57
CA LEU A 175 5.24 -5.17 18.59
C LEU A 175 3.75 -4.82 18.71
N GLN A 176 3.06 -4.66 17.57
CA GLN A 176 1.64 -4.37 17.55
C GLN A 176 0.83 -5.51 18.20
N ALA A 177 1.14 -6.77 17.87
CA ALA A 177 0.50 -7.93 18.47
C ALA A 177 0.79 -8.03 19.98
N TYR A 178 2.02 -7.72 20.42
CA TYR A 178 2.40 -7.69 21.83
C TYR A 178 1.65 -6.62 22.62
N LEU A 179 1.69 -5.37 22.14
CA LEU A 179 1.01 -4.25 22.78
C LEU A 179 -0.49 -4.50 22.86
N PHE A 180 -1.06 -5.10 21.81
CA PHE A 180 -2.46 -5.48 21.80
C PHE A 180 -2.76 -6.54 22.87
N LYS A 181 -1.99 -7.65 22.94
CA LYS A 181 -2.14 -8.66 24.01
C LYS A 181 -2.02 -8.06 25.41
N LYS A 182 -1.11 -7.11 25.60
CA LYS A 182 -0.94 -6.40 26.88
C LYS A 182 -2.17 -5.56 27.21
N ALA A 183 -2.70 -4.80 26.24
CA ALA A 183 -3.93 -4.01 26.41
C ALA A 183 -5.13 -4.90 26.72
N LEU A 184 -5.22 -6.09 26.10
CA LEU A 184 -6.26 -7.07 26.40
C LEU A 184 -6.21 -7.54 27.85
N LYS A 185 -5.02 -7.92 28.33
CA LYS A 185 -4.84 -8.40 29.69
C LYS A 185 -5.24 -7.32 30.71
N GLN A 186 -4.81 -6.09 30.48
CA GLN A 186 -5.16 -4.97 31.35
C GLN A 186 -6.67 -4.71 31.40
N ALA A 187 -7.34 -4.75 30.25
CA ALA A 187 -8.77 -4.48 30.22
C ALA A 187 -9.62 -5.67 30.71
N GLN A 188 -9.09 -6.90 30.74
CA GLN A 188 -9.68 -8.02 31.49
C GLN A 188 -9.56 -7.86 33.01
N GLU A 189 -8.55 -7.13 33.48
CA GLU A 189 -8.32 -6.87 34.91
C GLU A 189 -9.12 -5.66 35.41
N GLU A 190 -9.39 -4.68 34.54
CA GLU A 190 -10.06 -3.42 34.87
C GLU A 190 -11.59 -3.44 34.67
N GLU A 191 -12.12 -4.28 33.78
CA GLU A 191 -13.56 -4.36 33.47
C GLU A 191 -13.99 -5.81 33.17
N ASN A 192 -15.30 -6.10 33.26
CA ASN A 192 -15.92 -7.37 32.86
C ASN A 192 -15.85 -7.58 31.33
N MET A 193 -14.66 -7.48 30.74
CA MET A 193 -14.40 -7.51 29.30
C MET A 193 -13.79 -8.85 28.89
N TYR A 194 -14.43 -9.54 27.96
CA TYR A 194 -13.96 -10.78 27.36
C TYR A 194 -13.49 -10.53 25.92
N VAL A 195 -12.31 -11.04 25.56
CA VAL A 195 -11.77 -10.88 24.21
C VAL A 195 -11.37 -12.22 23.62
N GLU A 196 -11.95 -12.53 22.47
CA GLU A 196 -11.60 -13.70 21.67
C GLU A 196 -10.76 -13.28 20.47
N ALA A 197 -9.58 -13.91 20.33
CA ALA A 197 -8.76 -13.77 19.15
C ALA A 197 -9.04 -14.92 18.20
N TRP A 198 -9.26 -14.62 16.92
CA TRP A 198 -9.40 -15.65 15.88
C TRP A 198 -8.62 -15.26 14.64
N ARG A 199 -8.13 -16.27 13.90
CA ARG A 199 -7.26 -16.06 12.72
C ARG A 199 -7.97 -16.55 11.48
N ASN A 200 -7.97 -15.73 10.43
CA ASN A 200 -8.43 -16.14 9.10
C ASN A 200 -7.39 -15.79 8.02
N LYS A 201 -7.70 -16.06 6.76
CA LYS A 201 -6.80 -15.78 5.62
C LYS A 201 -6.42 -14.29 5.49
N LYS A 202 -7.24 -13.38 6.03
CA LYS A 202 -7.03 -11.92 5.96
C LYS A 202 -6.21 -11.36 7.14
N GLY A 203 -6.03 -12.11 8.23
CA GLY A 203 -5.27 -11.65 9.39
C GLY A 203 -5.74 -12.24 10.71
N ILE A 204 -5.27 -11.64 11.80
CA ILE A 204 -5.75 -11.90 13.15
C ILE A 204 -6.85 -10.89 13.46
N HIS A 205 -7.98 -11.36 13.94
CA HIS A 205 -9.16 -10.60 14.30
C HIS A 205 -9.41 -10.76 15.79
N TYR A 206 -9.97 -9.72 16.40
CA TYR A 206 -10.26 -9.71 17.82
C TYR A 206 -11.71 -9.29 18.04
N THR A 207 -12.45 -10.14 18.74
CA THR A 207 -13.83 -9.90 19.15
C THR A 207 -13.81 -9.48 20.60
N VAL A 208 -14.30 -8.28 20.90
CA VAL A 208 -14.43 -7.78 22.28
C VAL A 208 -15.90 -7.86 22.70
N SER A 209 -16.18 -8.47 23.84
CA SER A 209 -17.50 -8.55 24.47
C SER A 209 -17.42 -8.00 25.88
N LEU A 210 -18.31 -7.07 26.24
CA LEU A 210 -18.38 -6.55 27.60
C LEU A 210 -19.56 -7.17 28.34
N TYR A 211 -19.38 -7.42 29.62
CA TYR A 211 -20.38 -7.97 30.52
C TYR A 211 -20.67 -6.98 31.65
N ASP A 212 -21.86 -7.10 32.23
CA ASP A 212 -22.28 -6.42 33.43
C ASP A 212 -21.71 -7.12 34.67
N ASP A 213 -21.81 -6.48 35.84
CA ASP A 213 -21.36 -7.03 37.12
C ASP A 213 -22.11 -8.33 37.51
N ASP A 214 -23.30 -8.52 36.95
CA ASP A 214 -24.10 -9.74 37.07
C ASP A 214 -23.74 -10.84 36.04
N GLY A 215 -22.68 -10.64 35.25
CA GLY A 215 -22.22 -11.59 34.24
C GLY A 215 -23.10 -11.67 32.98
N ARG A 216 -24.01 -10.72 32.78
CA ARG A 216 -24.83 -10.61 31.56
C ARG A 216 -24.09 -9.85 30.47
N LYS A 217 -24.20 -10.28 29.21
CA LYS A 217 -23.54 -9.59 28.10
C LYS A 217 -24.23 -8.24 27.85
N ARG A 218 -23.45 -7.15 27.87
CA ARG A 218 -23.93 -5.78 27.60
C ARG A 218 -24.51 -5.64 26.21
N GLY A 219 -25.49 -4.75 26.06
CA GLY A 219 -26.12 -4.47 24.77
C GLY A 219 -25.14 -3.82 23.78
N LEU A 220 -25.40 -3.93 22.48
CA LEU A 220 -24.50 -3.45 21.43
C LEU A 220 -24.14 -1.95 21.57
N LEU A 221 -25.14 -1.12 21.86
CA LEU A 221 -24.97 0.33 21.97
C LEU A 221 -24.07 0.68 23.16
N GLU A 222 -24.26 -0.03 24.29
CA GLU A 222 -23.43 0.11 25.49
C GLU A 222 -22.00 -0.34 25.23
N GLN A 223 -21.81 -1.46 24.53
CA GLN A 223 -20.47 -1.92 24.15
C GLN A 223 -19.73 -0.91 23.28
N LEU A 224 -20.41 -0.31 22.30
CA LEU A 224 -19.83 0.72 21.44
C LEU A 224 -19.53 2.03 22.18
N LEU A 225 -20.41 2.44 23.09
CA LEU A 225 -20.21 3.63 23.92
C LEU A 225 -19.03 3.44 24.89
N ILE A 226 -18.94 2.27 25.54
CA ILE A 226 -17.83 1.94 26.44
C ILE A 226 -16.52 1.86 25.65
N LEU A 227 -16.47 1.15 24.50
CA LEU A 227 -15.25 1.09 23.68
C LEU A 227 -14.85 2.45 23.08
N ALA A 228 -15.80 3.37 22.84
CA ALA A 228 -15.51 4.73 22.42
C ALA A 228 -14.96 5.60 23.57
N VAL A 229 -15.34 5.30 24.83
CA VAL A 229 -14.89 5.98 26.05
C VAL A 229 -13.59 5.36 26.60
N VAL A 230 -13.39 4.06 26.42
CA VAL A 230 -12.16 3.32 26.75
C VAL A 230 -11.08 3.77 25.78
N ARG A 231 -10.43 4.85 26.19
CA ARG A 231 -9.25 5.40 25.55
C ARG A 231 -8.09 4.48 25.89
N ILE A 232 -7.89 3.41 25.11
CA ILE A 232 -6.63 2.67 25.15
C ILE A 232 -5.56 3.70 24.76
N LYS A 233 -4.77 4.15 25.74
CA LYS A 233 -3.86 5.31 25.65
C LYS A 233 -2.86 5.30 24.49
N SER A 234 -2.84 4.24 23.68
CA SER A 234 -1.91 4.01 22.57
C SER A 234 -2.56 3.54 21.26
N PHE A 235 -3.89 3.40 21.15
CA PHE A 235 -4.54 2.89 19.94
C PHE A 235 -5.85 3.65 19.61
N GLU A 236 -5.94 4.24 18.41
CA GLU A 236 -7.23 4.64 17.83
C GLU A 236 -7.92 3.36 17.29
N LEU A 237 -8.98 2.91 17.96
CA LEU A 237 -9.89 1.90 17.40
C LEU A 237 -10.71 2.56 16.29
N ARG A 238 -10.34 2.36 15.02
CA ARG A 238 -11.17 2.75 13.88
C ARG A 238 -12.12 1.62 13.50
N ILE A 239 -13.41 1.89 13.65
CA ILE A 239 -14.49 1.04 13.12
C ILE A 239 -14.53 1.28 11.60
N ILE A 240 -14.14 0.29 10.78
CA ILE A 240 -13.90 0.50 9.35
C ILE A 240 -15.15 0.26 8.47
N SER A 241 -16.27 -0.19 9.02
CA SER A 241 -17.45 -0.45 8.18
C SER A 241 -18.78 -0.56 8.95
N GLN A 242 -19.77 0.25 8.56
CA GLN A 242 -21.19 0.03 8.90
C GLN A 242 -21.80 -1.20 8.19
N SER A 243 -21.14 -1.74 7.14
CA SER A 243 -21.66 -2.87 6.36
C SER A 243 -21.33 -4.26 6.94
N CYS A 244 -20.56 -4.33 8.03
CA CYS A 244 -20.36 -5.58 8.80
C CYS A 244 -21.37 -5.75 9.95
N ILE A 245 -22.22 -4.76 10.19
CA ILE A 245 -23.36 -4.85 11.11
C ILE A 245 -24.51 -5.57 10.37
N LYS A 246 -24.41 -6.89 10.20
CA LYS A 246 -25.58 -7.69 9.80
C LYS A 246 -26.39 -8.02 11.05
N LEU A 247 -27.51 -7.33 11.24
CA LEU A 247 -28.62 -7.81 12.07
C LEU A 247 -29.17 -9.09 11.43
N CYS A 248 -28.72 -10.25 11.88
CA CYS A 248 -29.42 -11.49 11.61
C CYS A 248 -30.63 -11.56 12.54
N GLY A 249 -31.84 -11.39 12.00
CA GLY A 249 -33.11 -11.32 12.74
C GLY A 249 -33.53 -12.59 13.48
N CYS A 250 -32.63 -13.57 13.66
CA CYS A 250 -32.88 -14.81 14.37
C CYS A 250 -31.76 -15.22 15.34
N CYS A 251 -30.61 -14.53 15.34
CA CYS A 251 -29.48 -14.82 16.24
C CYS A 251 -28.82 -13.51 16.68
N SER A 252 -28.83 -13.19 17.98
CA SER A 252 -28.32 -11.96 18.59
C SER A 252 -26.78 -11.78 18.54
N PHE A 253 -26.14 -12.06 17.39
CA PHE A 253 -24.71 -11.94 17.18
C PHE A 253 -24.38 -10.74 16.28
N LEU A 254 -23.32 -10.02 16.65
CA LEU A 254 -22.76 -8.95 15.84
C LEU A 254 -21.25 -9.15 15.67
N TYR A 255 -20.80 -9.11 14.42
CA TYR A 255 -19.41 -9.19 14.01
C TYR A 255 -18.88 -7.76 13.81
N CYS A 256 -17.93 -7.33 14.64
CA CYS A 256 -17.16 -6.12 14.37
C CYS A 256 -15.78 -6.53 13.83
N ASP A 257 -15.60 -6.44 12.52
CA ASP A 257 -14.30 -6.61 11.87
C ASP A 257 -13.45 -5.36 12.15
N PHE A 258 -12.48 -5.47 13.06
CA PHE A 258 -11.44 -4.46 13.22
C PHE A 258 -10.30 -4.76 12.24
N ILE A 259 -10.11 -3.93 11.22
CA ILE A 259 -8.90 -3.98 10.38
C ILE A 259 -7.87 -3.04 11.00
N LEU A 260 -6.73 -3.58 11.42
CA LEU A 260 -5.59 -2.80 11.89
C LEU A 260 -4.94 -2.08 10.69
N GLY A 261 -5.42 -0.89 10.35
CA GLY A 261 -4.80 0.01 9.37
C GLY A 261 -4.10 1.17 10.07
N GLY A 262 -2.76 1.18 10.06
CA GLY A 262 -1.98 2.36 10.46
C GLY A 262 -1.79 3.33 9.29
N ARG A 263 -1.74 4.64 9.58
CA ARG A 263 -1.16 5.63 8.64
C ARG A 263 0.32 5.33 8.38
#